data_AF-A0A1I6GG22-F1
#
_entry.id   AF-A0A1I6GG22-F1
#
_cell.length_a   1.000
_cell.length_b   1.000
_cell.length_c   1.000
_cell.angle_alpha   90.00
_cell.angle_beta   90.00
_cell.angle_gamma   90.00
#
_symmetry.space_group_name_H-M   'P 1'
#
loop_
_entity.id
_entity.type
_entity.pdbx_description
1 polymer ?
#
loop_
_entity_poly.entity_id
_entity_poly.type
_entity_poly.pdbx_seq_one_letter_code
_entity_poly.pdbx_strand_id
1 'polypeptide(L)'
;MNANQFLKAVEQLQGWRQTVFLLALAERAFPNYALFSEAIGTKAGGKMRQLADAGWEMFADRSGETVIPQMLAKLESLSPNVEEYDAYGVYPAFDFCQLLEEALLSRLNPGKHRATEASRVATGTVMNFIAFSEGEDLDESELVELLESHPLMKEDKIFQRDLVLALKRQRTPTDGFIQRVRTQAANDGLSNLGITLSDDEPET
;
A
#
# COMPACT_ATOMS: atom_id res chain seq x y z
N MET A 1 17.05 4.67 13.05
CA MET A 1 17.25 5.19 11.66
C MET A 1 16.58 6.55 11.62
N ASN A 2 17.32 7.61 11.32
CA ASN A 2 16.73 8.94 11.12
C ASN A 2 16.11 9.08 9.71
N ALA A 3 15.40 10.17 9.42
CA ALA A 3 14.70 10.38 8.14
C ALA A 3 15.63 10.27 6.92
N ASN A 4 16.81 10.90 6.97
CA ASN A 4 17.79 10.84 5.87
C ASN A 4 18.32 9.42 5.64
N GLN A 5 18.54 8.66 6.71
CA GLN A 5 18.95 7.27 6.61
C GLN A 5 17.82 6.37 6.07
N PHE A 6 16.56 6.68 6.37
CA PHE A 6 15.39 5.99 5.83
C PHE A 6 15.28 6.19 4.33
N LEU A 7 15.27 7.45 3.85
CA LEU A 7 15.20 7.75 2.42
C LEU A 7 16.33 7.07 1.64
N LYS A 8 17.56 7.18 2.13
CA LYS A 8 18.71 6.49 1.52
C LYS A 8 18.56 4.97 1.53
N ALA A 9 17.92 4.40 2.55
CA ALA A 9 17.69 2.96 2.60
C ALA A 9 16.61 2.51 1.61
N VAL A 10 15.56 3.31 1.40
CA VAL A 10 14.53 3.09 0.39
C VAL A 10 15.11 3.21 -1.02
N GLU A 11 15.94 4.23 -1.29
CA GLU A 11 16.66 4.43 -2.57
C GLU A 11 17.57 3.26 -2.96
N GLN A 12 18.02 2.46 -1.99
CA GLN A 12 18.88 1.31 -2.20
C GLN A 12 18.10 0.00 -2.45
N LEU A 13 16.77 0.01 -2.32
CA LEU A 13 15.97 -1.18 -2.58
C LEU A 13 15.97 -1.50 -4.07
N GLN A 14 16.34 -2.73 -4.40
CA GLN A 14 16.42 -3.23 -5.77
C GLN A 14 15.98 -4.69 -5.85
N GLY A 15 15.61 -5.13 -7.05
CA GLY A 15 15.16 -6.49 -7.33
C GLY A 15 14.02 -6.91 -6.40
N TRP A 16 14.12 -8.14 -5.86
CA TRP A 16 13.06 -8.71 -5.01
C TRP A 16 12.74 -7.86 -3.77
N ARG A 17 13.72 -7.13 -3.20
CA ARG A 17 13.46 -6.30 -2.01
C ARG A 17 12.57 -5.11 -2.33
N GLN A 18 12.78 -4.49 -3.49
CA GLN A 18 11.92 -3.41 -3.97
C GLN A 18 10.49 -3.94 -4.22
N THR A 19 10.35 -5.06 -4.92
CA THR A 19 9.02 -5.63 -5.19
C THR A 19 8.28 -5.97 -3.90
N VAL A 20 8.93 -6.59 -2.90
CA VAL A 20 8.30 -6.91 -1.61
C VAL A 20 7.93 -5.64 -0.83
N PHE A 21 8.76 -4.60 -0.89
CA PHE A 21 8.44 -3.31 -0.27
C PHE A 21 7.15 -2.73 -0.86
N LEU A 22 7.06 -2.67 -2.20
CA LEU A 22 5.88 -2.17 -2.92
C LEU A 22 4.62 -2.98 -2.60
N LEU A 23 4.71 -4.31 -2.65
CA LEU A 23 3.60 -5.19 -2.30
C LEU A 23 3.14 -5.00 -0.84
N ALA A 24 4.06 -4.81 0.09
CA ALA A 24 3.71 -4.58 1.49
C ALA A 24 2.99 -3.23 1.71
N LEU A 25 3.37 -2.18 0.97
CA LEU A 25 2.63 -0.91 1.00
C LEU A 25 1.21 -1.09 0.43
N ALA A 26 1.08 -1.78 -0.71
CA ALA A 26 -0.22 -2.09 -1.31
C ALA A 26 -1.08 -2.98 -0.39
N GLU A 27 -0.49 -4.00 0.24
CA GLU A 27 -1.17 -4.89 1.19
C GLU A 27 -1.74 -4.10 2.38
N ARG A 28 -0.98 -3.17 2.93
CA ARG A 28 -1.43 -2.28 3.99
C ARG A 28 -2.54 -1.33 3.51
N ALA A 29 -2.52 -0.89 2.26
CA ALA A 29 -3.53 0.04 1.73
C ALA A 29 -4.82 -0.67 1.24
N PHE A 30 -4.81 -1.99 1.07
CA PHE A 30 -5.93 -2.76 0.50
C PHE A 30 -7.30 -2.49 1.15
N PRO A 31 -7.45 -2.40 2.49
CA PRO A 31 -8.77 -2.17 3.09
C PRO A 31 -9.42 -0.87 2.62
N ASN A 32 -8.64 0.15 2.24
CA ASN A 32 -9.17 1.41 1.70
C ASN A 32 -9.94 1.16 0.38
N TYR A 33 -9.35 0.38 -0.53
CA TYR A 33 -9.98 0.01 -1.79
C TYR A 33 -11.22 -0.84 -1.58
N ALA A 34 -11.13 -1.83 -0.68
CA ALA A 34 -12.23 -2.73 -0.41
C ALA A 34 -13.44 -1.99 0.18
N LEU A 35 -13.22 -1.10 1.16
CA LEU A 35 -14.28 -0.27 1.74
C LEU A 35 -14.91 0.65 0.68
N PHE A 36 -14.09 1.32 -0.13
CA PHE A 36 -14.60 2.16 -1.22
C PHE A 36 -15.47 1.34 -2.18
N SER A 37 -14.97 0.19 -2.65
CA SER A 37 -15.68 -0.69 -3.58
C SER A 37 -17.02 -1.18 -3.04
N GLU A 38 -17.09 -1.44 -1.74
CA GLU A 38 -18.32 -1.79 -1.05
C GLU A 38 -19.28 -0.60 -0.98
N ALA A 39 -18.80 0.57 -0.56
CA ALA A 39 -19.60 1.78 -0.42
C ALA A 39 -20.25 2.23 -1.74
N ILE A 40 -19.56 2.08 -2.87
CA ILE A 40 -20.10 2.41 -4.20
C ILE A 40 -20.85 1.25 -4.87
N GLY A 41 -20.96 0.09 -4.21
CA GLY A 41 -21.72 -1.06 -4.69
C GLY A 41 -21.09 -1.86 -5.84
N THR A 42 -19.82 -1.64 -6.19
CA THR A 42 -19.14 -2.39 -7.27
C THR A 42 -18.81 -3.82 -6.86
N LYS A 43 -18.63 -4.08 -5.56
CA LYS A 43 -18.27 -5.41 -4.99
C LYS A 43 -17.02 -6.02 -5.66
N ALA A 44 -16.09 -5.17 -6.08
CA ALA A 44 -14.85 -5.53 -6.75
C ALA A 44 -13.73 -5.96 -5.76
N GLY A 45 -13.90 -5.70 -4.47
CA GLY A 45 -12.91 -6.03 -3.42
C GLY A 45 -12.35 -7.45 -3.50
N GLY A 46 -13.21 -8.47 -3.69
CA GLY A 46 -12.75 -9.86 -3.82
C GLY A 46 -11.91 -10.12 -5.08
N LYS A 47 -12.25 -9.51 -6.22
CA LYS A 47 -11.46 -9.63 -7.47
C LYS A 47 -10.11 -8.94 -7.34
N MET A 48 -10.07 -7.81 -6.62
CA MET A 48 -8.85 -7.07 -6.34
C MET A 48 -7.96 -7.81 -5.33
N ARG A 49 -8.55 -8.43 -4.29
CA ARG A 49 -7.81 -9.27 -3.33
C ARG A 49 -7.07 -10.40 -4.03
N GLN A 50 -7.75 -11.12 -4.92
CA GLN A 50 -7.14 -12.17 -5.75
C GLN A 50 -5.97 -11.65 -6.58
N LEU A 51 -6.06 -10.41 -7.08
CA LEU A 51 -5.00 -9.81 -7.88
C LEU A 51 -3.78 -9.46 -7.04
N ALA A 52 -4.00 -8.87 -5.85
CA ALA A 52 -2.93 -8.58 -4.89
C ALA A 52 -2.27 -9.87 -4.37
N ASP A 53 -3.06 -10.93 -4.13
CA ASP A 53 -2.58 -12.25 -3.71
C ASP A 53 -1.68 -12.89 -4.77
N ALA A 54 -2.09 -12.84 -6.04
CA ALA A 54 -1.28 -13.29 -7.16
C ALA A 54 0.07 -12.54 -7.24
N GLY A 55 0.12 -11.25 -6.87
CA GLY A 55 1.36 -10.50 -6.76
C GLY A 55 2.35 -11.08 -5.74
N TRP A 56 1.86 -11.58 -4.60
CA TRP A 56 2.67 -12.27 -3.60
C TRP A 56 3.08 -13.69 -4.05
N GLU A 57 2.20 -14.40 -4.73
CA GLU A 57 2.42 -15.77 -5.20
C GLU A 57 3.52 -15.88 -6.26
N MET A 58 3.82 -14.78 -6.98
CA MET A 58 4.97 -14.70 -7.91
C MET A 58 6.33 -14.98 -7.26
N PHE A 59 6.45 -14.93 -5.94
CA PHE A 59 7.69 -15.31 -5.25
C PHE A 59 7.82 -16.82 -5.07
N ALA A 60 6.71 -17.56 -5.02
CA ALA A 60 6.68 -19.01 -4.94
C ALA A 60 6.82 -19.66 -6.33
N ASP A 61 6.19 -19.08 -7.36
CA ASP A 61 6.25 -19.59 -8.73
C ASP A 61 7.04 -18.67 -9.68
N ARG A 62 8.14 -19.20 -10.23
CA ARG A 62 9.01 -18.51 -11.19
C ARG A 62 8.36 -18.31 -12.58
N SER A 63 7.22 -18.93 -12.87
CA SER A 63 6.49 -18.76 -14.13
C SER A 63 5.64 -17.47 -14.18
N GLY A 64 5.48 -16.78 -13.04
CA GLY A 64 4.54 -15.66 -12.86
C GLY A 64 4.82 -14.38 -13.65
N GLU A 65 5.95 -14.25 -14.34
CA GLU A 65 6.27 -13.03 -15.10
C GLU A 65 5.42 -12.87 -16.38
N THR A 66 5.03 -13.97 -17.02
CA THR A 66 4.26 -13.93 -18.28
C THR A 66 2.82 -13.45 -18.09
N VAL A 67 2.28 -13.58 -16.87
CA VAL A 67 0.90 -13.18 -16.55
C VAL A 67 0.79 -11.72 -16.11
N ILE A 68 1.91 -11.03 -15.82
CA ILE A 68 1.88 -9.65 -15.34
C ILE A 68 1.15 -8.69 -16.29
N PRO A 69 1.33 -8.73 -17.62
CA PRO A 69 0.56 -7.85 -18.51
C PRO A 69 -0.95 -8.03 -18.39
N GLN A 70 -1.43 -9.26 -18.19
CA GLN A 70 -2.84 -9.55 -17.98
C GLN A 70 -3.31 -9.05 -16.61
N MET A 71 -2.47 -9.15 -15.58
CA MET A 71 -2.75 -8.62 -14.25
C MET A 71 -2.83 -7.10 -14.25
N LEU A 72 -1.97 -6.41 -14.99
CA LEU A 72 -2.02 -4.95 -15.15
C LEU A 72 -3.30 -4.51 -15.87
N ALA A 73 -3.70 -5.18 -16.96
CA ALA A 73 -4.97 -4.89 -17.62
C ALA A 73 -6.18 -5.11 -16.69
N LYS A 74 -6.15 -6.18 -15.88
CA LYS A 74 -7.17 -6.43 -14.86
C LYS A 74 -7.17 -5.32 -13.79
N LEU A 75 -6.00 -4.89 -13.31
CA LEU A 75 -5.86 -3.79 -12.35
C LEU A 75 -6.47 -2.51 -12.90
N GLU A 76 -6.12 -2.14 -14.13
CA GLU A 76 -6.65 -0.95 -14.81
C GLU A 76 -8.18 -0.98 -14.87
N SER A 77 -8.78 -2.10 -15.28
CA SER A 77 -10.24 -2.25 -15.32
C SER A 77 -10.94 -2.19 -13.96
N LEU A 78 -10.21 -2.41 -12.87
CA LEU A 78 -10.73 -2.38 -11.50
C LEU A 78 -10.37 -1.07 -10.77
N SER A 79 -9.47 -0.27 -11.34
CA SER A 79 -9.04 1.01 -10.77
C SER A 79 -10.14 2.05 -10.94
N PRO A 80 -10.51 2.79 -9.90
CA PRO A 80 -11.47 3.87 -10.04
C PRO A 80 -10.86 5.08 -10.75
N ASN A 81 -11.70 5.86 -11.41
CA ASN A 81 -11.38 7.21 -11.86
C ASN A 81 -11.81 8.21 -10.79
N VAL A 82 -10.87 8.96 -10.23
CA VAL A 82 -11.15 9.92 -9.14
C VAL A 82 -12.11 11.05 -9.54
N GLU A 83 -12.25 11.35 -10.83
CA GLU A 83 -13.17 12.38 -11.33
C GLU A 83 -14.63 11.88 -11.41
N GLU A 84 -14.87 10.58 -11.27
CA GLU A 84 -16.21 9.97 -11.39
C GLU A 84 -16.93 9.79 -10.05
N TYR A 85 -16.30 10.14 -8.93
CA TYR A 85 -16.84 9.93 -7.58
C TYR A 85 -16.63 11.15 -6.68
N ASP A 86 -17.69 11.56 -5.99
CA ASP A 86 -17.63 12.66 -5.01
C ASP A 86 -17.09 12.21 -3.64
N ALA A 87 -17.17 10.91 -3.34
CA ALA A 87 -16.77 10.36 -2.06
C ALA A 87 -15.24 10.34 -1.93
N TYR A 88 -14.71 10.90 -0.84
CA TYR A 88 -13.26 10.95 -0.57
C TYR A 88 -12.56 9.58 -0.70
N GLY A 89 -13.24 8.49 -0.35
CA GLY A 89 -12.71 7.13 -0.40
C GLY A 89 -12.15 6.71 -1.77
N VAL A 90 -12.49 7.41 -2.85
CA VAL A 90 -11.92 7.16 -4.18
C VAL A 90 -10.41 7.41 -4.24
N TYR A 91 -9.89 8.41 -3.51
CA TYR A 91 -8.47 8.75 -3.50
C TYR A 91 -7.60 7.65 -2.89
N PRO A 92 -7.84 7.17 -1.64
CA PRO A 92 -7.03 6.09 -1.08
C PRO A 92 -7.26 4.74 -1.77
N ALA A 93 -8.42 4.53 -2.43
CA ALA A 93 -8.64 3.37 -3.29
C ALA A 93 -7.76 3.42 -4.55
N PHE A 94 -7.65 4.60 -5.17
CA PHE A 94 -6.77 4.82 -6.32
C PHE A 94 -5.29 4.72 -5.95
N ASP A 95 -4.87 5.30 -4.82
CA ASP A 95 -3.49 5.19 -4.31
C ASP A 95 -3.09 3.73 -4.09
N PHE A 96 -3.98 2.90 -3.53
CA PHE A 96 -3.78 1.45 -3.45
C PHE A 96 -3.51 0.83 -4.83
N CYS A 97 -4.30 1.18 -5.85
CA CYS A 97 -4.12 0.67 -7.21
C CYS A 97 -2.75 1.07 -7.78
N GLN A 98 -2.30 2.31 -7.57
CA GLN A 98 -0.97 2.76 -8.00
C GLN A 98 0.16 1.98 -7.31
N LEU A 99 0.05 1.73 -6.01
CA LEU A 99 1.05 0.95 -5.26
C LEU A 99 1.15 -0.49 -5.79
N LEU A 100 0.01 -1.12 -6.08
CA LEU A 100 -0.02 -2.46 -6.66
C LEU A 100 0.52 -2.47 -8.09
N GLU A 101 0.18 -1.46 -8.90
CA GLU A 101 0.70 -1.30 -10.26
C GLU A 101 2.23 -1.21 -10.26
N GLU A 102 2.80 -0.36 -9.41
CA GLU A 102 4.24 -0.20 -9.28
C GLU A 102 4.92 -1.49 -8.83
N ALA A 103 4.27 -2.27 -7.94
CA ALA A 103 4.76 -3.58 -7.55
C ALA A 103 4.83 -4.55 -8.73
N LEU A 104 3.77 -4.64 -9.55
CA LEU A 104 3.71 -5.49 -10.74
C LEU A 104 4.73 -5.05 -11.80
N LEU A 105 4.80 -3.75 -12.08
CA LEU A 105 5.74 -3.18 -13.04
C LEU A 105 7.20 -3.30 -12.58
N SER A 106 7.47 -3.41 -11.27
CA SER A 106 8.82 -3.66 -10.75
C SER A 106 9.39 -5.01 -11.18
N ARG A 107 8.53 -5.98 -11.50
CA ARG A 107 8.92 -7.29 -12.04
C ARG A 107 9.18 -7.25 -13.54
N LEU A 108 8.36 -6.53 -14.31
CA LEU A 108 8.55 -6.38 -15.76
C LEU A 108 9.73 -5.47 -16.13
N ASN A 109 9.95 -4.42 -15.33
CA ASN A 109 11.03 -3.47 -15.54
C ASN A 109 11.79 -3.25 -14.23
N PRO A 110 12.64 -4.21 -13.82
CA PRO A 110 13.38 -4.15 -12.56
C PRO A 110 14.48 -3.08 -12.52
N GLY A 111 14.84 -2.50 -13.67
CA GLY A 111 15.82 -1.41 -13.77
C GLY A 111 15.28 -0.05 -13.35
N LYS A 112 13.95 0.15 -13.36
CA LYS A 112 13.32 1.38 -12.86
C LYS A 112 13.22 1.33 -11.34
N HIS A 113 13.77 2.34 -10.68
CA HIS A 113 13.54 2.57 -9.25
C HIS A 113 12.13 3.14 -9.01
N ARG A 114 11.44 2.58 -8.03
CA ARG A 114 10.00 2.82 -7.75
C ARG A 114 9.72 3.02 -6.26
N ALA A 115 10.55 2.43 -5.39
CA ALA A 115 10.30 2.40 -3.95
C ALA A 115 10.19 3.79 -3.30
N THR A 116 10.96 4.78 -3.77
CA THR A 116 10.93 6.14 -3.18
C THR A 116 9.60 6.84 -3.43
N GLU A 117 9.09 6.81 -4.66
CA GLU A 117 7.79 7.43 -4.96
C GLU A 117 6.64 6.65 -4.31
N ALA A 118 6.68 5.32 -4.33
CA ALA A 118 5.66 4.52 -3.64
C ALA A 118 5.61 4.77 -2.13
N SER A 119 6.77 4.95 -1.48
CA SER A 119 6.83 5.36 -0.07
C SER A 119 6.16 6.72 0.16
N ARG A 120 6.37 7.68 -0.76
CA ARG A 120 5.71 9.00 -0.70
C ARG A 120 4.21 8.91 -0.95
N VAL A 121 3.75 8.08 -1.90
CA VAL A 121 2.32 7.85 -2.12
C VAL A 121 1.68 7.30 -0.85
N ALA A 122 2.24 6.22 -0.28
CA ALA A 122 1.70 5.62 0.94
C ALA A 122 1.62 6.60 2.12
N THR A 123 2.66 7.40 2.37
CA THR A 123 2.64 8.45 3.40
C THR A 123 1.71 9.59 3.04
N GLY A 124 1.66 9.99 1.76
CA GLY A 124 0.79 11.03 1.23
C GLY A 124 -0.69 10.69 1.40
N THR A 125 -1.09 9.43 1.20
CA THR A 125 -2.45 8.96 1.47
C THR A 125 -2.85 9.23 2.93
N VAL A 126 -1.96 8.96 3.89
CA VAL A 126 -2.21 9.22 5.32
C VAL A 126 -2.29 10.71 5.60
N MET A 127 -1.35 11.50 5.07
CA MET A 127 -1.33 12.95 5.25
C MET A 127 -2.59 13.61 4.70
N ASN A 128 -2.98 13.25 3.47
CA ASN A 128 -4.15 13.79 2.80
C ASN A 128 -5.44 13.42 3.54
N PHE A 129 -5.51 12.22 4.11
CA PHE A 129 -6.67 11.79 4.90
C PHE A 129 -6.80 12.63 6.16
N ILE A 130 -5.72 12.79 6.93
CA ILE A 130 -5.72 13.62 8.16
C ILE A 130 -6.08 15.08 7.83
N ALA A 131 -5.49 15.63 6.77
CA ALA A 131 -5.80 16.99 6.33
C ALA A 131 -7.28 17.13 5.95
N PHE A 132 -7.86 16.13 5.30
CA PHE A 132 -9.27 16.11 4.94
C PHE A 132 -10.20 15.92 6.15
N SER A 133 -9.86 15.03 7.09
CA SER A 133 -10.75 14.67 8.20
C SER A 133 -10.65 15.59 9.42
N GLU A 134 -9.49 16.20 9.64
CA GLU A 134 -9.17 16.96 10.87
C GLU A 134 -8.53 18.33 10.60
N GLY A 135 -8.24 18.67 9.33
CA GLY A 135 -7.45 19.84 8.96
C GLY A 135 -8.22 21.03 8.36
N GLU A 136 -9.55 20.97 8.23
CA GLU A 136 -10.35 21.97 7.49
C GLU A 136 -10.18 23.41 8.00
N ASP A 137 -10.09 23.59 9.33
CA ASP A 137 -9.99 24.90 9.98
C ASP A 137 -8.56 25.30 10.38
N LEU A 138 -7.56 24.47 10.08
CA LEU A 138 -6.18 24.69 10.51
C LEU A 138 -5.41 25.54 9.50
N ASP A 139 -4.54 26.42 10.01
CA ASP A 139 -3.53 27.04 9.16
C ASP A 139 -2.38 26.06 8.81
N GLU A 140 -1.47 26.48 7.93
CA GLU A 140 -0.37 25.64 7.47
C GLU A 140 0.54 25.18 8.62
N SER A 141 0.77 26.03 9.62
CA SER A 141 1.61 25.69 10.77
C SER A 141 0.93 24.70 11.71
N GLU A 142 -0.35 24.91 11.99
CA GLU A 142 -1.17 24.03 12.81
C GLU A 142 -1.34 22.64 12.15
N LEU A 143 -1.53 22.60 10.84
CA LEU A 143 -1.60 21.34 10.09
C LEU A 143 -0.28 20.56 10.15
N VAL A 144 0.86 21.25 10.07
CA VAL A 144 2.17 20.60 10.24
C VAL A 144 2.30 20.00 11.64
N GLU A 145 1.93 20.73 12.69
CA GLU A 145 1.96 20.22 14.07
C GLU A 145 1.02 19.01 14.28
N LEU A 146 -0.16 19.05 13.67
CA LEU A 146 -1.09 17.91 13.65
C LEU A 146 -0.41 16.69 13.00
N LEU A 147 0.11 16.83 11.77
CA LEU A 147 0.73 15.74 11.02
C LEU A 147 1.99 15.17 11.71
N GLU A 148 2.77 16.00 12.40
CA GLU A 148 3.94 15.55 13.16
C GLU A 148 3.56 14.68 14.37
N SER A 149 2.45 15.03 15.02
CA SER A 149 2.01 14.38 16.25
C SER A 149 0.99 13.24 16.03
N HIS A 150 0.36 13.17 14.85
CA HIS A 150 -0.73 12.25 14.57
C HIS A 150 -0.33 10.76 14.70
N PRO A 151 -1.15 9.92 15.37
CA PRO A 151 -0.87 8.49 15.51
C PRO A 151 -0.66 7.75 14.19
N LEU A 152 -1.56 7.95 13.20
CA LEU A 152 -1.44 7.28 11.88
C LEU A 152 -0.12 7.62 11.17
N MET A 153 0.35 8.87 11.29
CA MET A 153 1.64 9.28 10.70
C MET A 153 2.82 8.60 11.39
N LYS A 154 2.75 8.43 12.72
CA LYS A 154 3.78 7.71 13.48
C LYS A 154 3.80 6.24 13.11
N GLU A 155 2.63 5.62 12.99
CA GLU A 155 2.48 4.21 12.62
C GLU A 155 2.97 3.94 11.19
N ASP A 156 2.60 4.76 10.21
CA ASP A 156 3.09 4.65 8.83
C ASP A 156 4.63 4.75 8.78
N LYS A 157 5.21 5.77 9.44
CA LYS A 157 6.67 5.94 9.53
C LYS A 157 7.36 4.73 10.16
N ILE A 158 6.79 4.16 11.22
CA ILE A 158 7.35 2.98 11.90
C ILE A 158 7.27 1.76 10.99
N PHE A 159 6.10 1.51 10.38
CA PHE A 159 5.86 0.40 9.48
C PHE A 159 6.86 0.40 8.31
N GLN A 160 6.95 1.51 7.57
CA GLN A 160 7.83 1.59 6.41
C GLN A 160 9.31 1.45 6.81
N ARG A 161 9.72 2.07 7.92
CA ARG A 161 11.09 1.94 8.44
C ARG A 161 11.44 0.50 8.80
N ASP A 162 10.58 -0.16 9.55
CA ASP A 162 10.84 -1.52 10.04
C ASP A 162 10.83 -2.53 8.89
N LEU A 163 9.95 -2.34 7.91
CA LEU A 163 9.92 -3.10 6.66
C LEU A 163 11.24 -2.97 5.87
N VAL A 164 11.72 -1.76 5.63
CA VAL A 164 13.00 -1.52 4.91
C VAL A 164 14.17 -2.17 5.66
N LEU A 165 14.20 -2.03 6.99
CA LEU A 165 15.23 -2.64 7.82
C LEU A 165 15.22 -4.17 7.74
N ALA A 166 14.02 -4.79 7.79
CA ALA A 166 13.87 -6.23 7.64
C ALA A 166 14.37 -6.71 6.26
N LEU A 167 13.97 -6.01 5.19
CA LEU A 167 14.39 -6.32 3.82
C LEU A 167 15.90 -6.23 3.63
N LYS A 168 16.54 -5.19 4.18
CA LYS A 168 18.01 -5.02 4.10
C LYS A 168 18.77 -6.13 4.81
N ARG A 169 18.24 -6.67 5.91
CA ARG A 169 18.87 -7.75 6.68
C ARG A 169 18.69 -9.12 6.04
N GLN A 170 17.58 -9.32 5.34
CA GLN A 170 17.27 -10.60 4.71
C GLN A 170 18.12 -10.80 3.44
N ARG A 171 18.76 -11.97 3.30
CA ARG A 171 19.66 -12.27 2.15
C ARG A 171 18.89 -12.64 0.87
N THR A 172 17.90 -13.50 0.99
CA THR A 172 17.10 -14.06 -0.12
C THR A 172 15.60 -14.04 0.23
N PRO A 173 14.68 -14.00 -0.76
CA PRO A 173 13.25 -14.01 -0.52
C PRO A 173 12.77 -15.44 -0.20
N THR A 174 12.99 -15.92 1.02
CA THR A 174 12.48 -17.23 1.42
C THR A 174 10.97 -17.17 1.65
N ASP A 175 10.25 -18.24 1.34
CA ASP A 175 8.79 -18.30 1.50
C ASP A 175 8.34 -17.88 2.90
N GLY A 176 9.02 -18.39 3.94
CA GLY A 176 8.73 -18.01 5.32
C GLY A 176 8.99 -16.54 5.63
N PHE A 177 9.95 -15.88 4.98
CA PHE A 177 10.16 -14.43 5.12
C PHE A 177 9.06 -13.64 4.41
N ILE A 178 8.73 -14.01 3.17
CA ILE A 178 7.68 -13.36 2.38
C ILE A 178 6.34 -13.43 3.10
N GLN A 179 5.96 -14.60 3.61
CA GLN A 179 4.71 -14.78 4.36
C GLN A 179 4.67 -13.94 5.65
N ARG A 180 5.78 -13.84 6.38
CA ARG A 180 5.85 -12.96 7.56
C ARG A 180 5.67 -11.50 7.19
N VAL A 181 6.32 -11.03 6.13
CA VAL A 181 6.16 -9.64 5.67
C VAL A 181 4.72 -9.37 5.24
N ARG A 182 4.12 -10.28 4.46
CA ARG A 182 2.71 -10.18 4.05
C ARG A 182 1.77 -10.09 5.26
N THR A 183 1.96 -10.96 6.25
CA THR A 183 1.16 -10.96 7.49
C THR A 183 1.31 -9.64 8.26
N GLN A 184 2.54 -9.14 8.43
CA GLN A 184 2.80 -7.86 9.11
C GLN A 184 2.25 -6.66 8.33
N ALA A 185 2.26 -6.72 7.01
CA ALA A 185 1.71 -5.69 6.14
C ALA A 185 0.17 -5.67 6.21
N ALA A 186 -0.46 -6.84 6.23
CA ALA A 186 -1.91 -6.98 6.39
C ALA A 186 -2.42 -6.42 7.72
N ASN A 187 -1.59 -6.42 8.78
CA ASN A 187 -1.83 -5.68 10.02
C ASN A 187 -3.21 -5.96 10.64
N ASP A 188 -3.55 -7.25 10.72
CA ASP A 188 -4.85 -7.72 11.20
C ASP A 188 -6.06 -7.08 10.47
N GLY A 189 -5.87 -6.70 9.20
CA GLY A 189 -6.89 -6.08 8.35
C GLY A 189 -6.96 -4.55 8.47
N LEU A 190 -6.11 -3.93 9.28
CA LEU A 190 -6.09 -2.48 9.51
C LEU A 190 -5.22 -1.75 8.49
N SER A 191 -5.80 -0.80 7.76
CA SER A 191 -5.09 -0.04 6.73
C SER A 191 -4.13 1.02 7.28
N ASN A 192 -3.38 1.67 6.37
CA ASN A 192 -2.59 2.87 6.69
C ASN A 192 -3.45 4.06 7.16
N LEU A 193 -4.77 4.03 6.95
CA LEU A 193 -5.72 5.04 7.44
C LEU A 193 -6.45 4.61 8.72
N GLY A 194 -6.12 3.46 9.30
CA GLY A 194 -6.85 2.91 10.43
C GLY A 194 -8.22 2.31 10.06
N ILE A 195 -8.44 2.00 8.77
CA ILE A 195 -9.69 1.40 8.29
C ILE A 195 -9.59 -0.12 8.38
N THR A 196 -10.59 -0.75 8.99
CA THR A 196 -10.82 -2.20 8.92
C THR A 196 -12.06 -2.49 8.08
N LEU A 197 -12.05 -3.59 7.35
CA LEU A 197 -13.29 -4.16 6.85
C LEU A 197 -13.99 -4.79 8.05
N SER A 198 -15.15 -4.28 8.43
CA SER A 198 -15.95 -4.89 9.49
C SER A 198 -16.29 -6.33 9.10
N ASP A 199 -15.97 -7.29 9.96
CA ASP A 199 -16.83 -8.46 10.07
C ASP A 199 -18.12 -7.92 10.69
N ASP A 200 -19.22 -7.92 9.93
CA ASP A 200 -20.55 -7.77 10.54
C ASP A 200 -20.66 -8.88 11.61
N GLU A 201 -20.44 -8.53 12.88
CA GLU A 201 -21.03 -9.31 13.96
C GLU A 201 -22.54 -9.21 13.74
N PRO A 202 -23.26 -10.34 13.58
CA PRO A 202 -24.70 -10.27 13.55
C PRO A 202 -25.14 -9.67 14.88
N GLU A 203 -25.85 -8.53 14.85
CA GLU A 203 -26.53 -7.99 16.02
C GLU A 203 -27.30 -9.13 16.68
N THR A 204 -26.82 -9.58 17.84
CA THR A 204 -27.50 -10.57 18.70
C THR A 204 -28.62 -9.93 19.49
#